data_AF-A0A0F9BTP9-F1
#
_entry.id   AF-A0A0F9BTP9-F1
#
_cell.length_a   1.000
_cell.length_b   1.000
_cell.length_c   1.000
_cell.angle_alpha   90.00
_cell.angle_beta   90.00
_cell.angle_gamma   90.00
#
_symmetry.space_group_name_H-M   'P 1'
#
loop_
_entity.id
_entity.type
_entity.pdbx_description
1 polymer ?
#
loop_
_entity_poly.entity_id
_entity_poly.type
_entity_poly.pdbx_seq_one_letter_code
_entity_poly.pdbx_strand_id
1 'polypeptide(L)'
;MAGDGVRNVFDPTEILADIATLQDSVDDLDADVVLLQADVTDILAIADGLPTLTSMVGSTTTTIVDTEYDLYVLAAPLGVYKPILVTVNFLNQTAGETVILRQYRRDTDGGVWSLFDETLPIIGVQSPVLIGISLGPNRYGIRTTIERTGGAARAYPWSAFYEI
;
A
#
# COMPACT_ATOMS: atom_id res chain seq x y z
N MET A 1 37.66 58.74 -45.91
CA MET A 1 37.20 58.71 -44.51
C MET A 1 35.70 58.53 -44.55
N ALA A 2 35.23 57.29 -44.44
CA ALA A 2 33.79 57.01 -44.40
C ALA A 2 33.28 57.60 -43.10
N GLY A 3 32.39 58.59 -43.21
CA GLY A 3 31.83 59.26 -42.05
C GLY A 3 31.15 58.24 -41.17
N ASP A 4 31.58 58.16 -39.91
CA ASP A 4 30.80 57.53 -38.85
C ASP A 4 29.48 58.30 -38.83
N GLY A 5 28.46 57.71 -39.46
CA GLY A 5 27.15 58.33 -39.62
C GLY A 5 26.66 58.77 -38.26
N VAL A 6 26.00 59.93 -38.19
CA VAL A 6 25.41 60.45 -36.96
C VAL A 6 24.56 59.33 -36.35
N ARG A 7 25.05 58.70 -35.28
CA ARG A 7 24.30 57.68 -34.55
C ARG A 7 23.08 58.38 -33.99
N ASN A 8 21.92 58.03 -34.52
CA ASN A 8 20.67 58.49 -33.95
C ASN A 8 20.55 57.86 -32.56
N VAL A 9 20.77 58.65 -31.51
CA VAL A 9 20.63 58.23 -30.11
C VAL A 9 19.22 57.77 -29.74
N PHE A 10 18.26 57.94 -30.64
CA PHE A 10 16.89 57.43 -30.53
C PHE A 10 16.60 56.26 -31.48
N ASP A 11 17.60 55.64 -32.12
CA ASP A 11 17.39 54.44 -32.95
C ASP A 11 17.14 53.21 -32.05
N PRO A 12 15.92 52.64 -32.06
CA PRO A 12 15.57 51.52 -31.20
C PRO A 12 15.89 50.16 -31.84
N THR A 13 16.52 50.10 -33.01
CA THR A 13 16.63 48.87 -33.82
C THR A 13 17.27 47.69 -33.07
N GLU A 14 18.37 47.92 -32.35
CA GLU A 14 19.03 46.85 -31.56
C GLU A 14 18.12 46.37 -30.42
N ILE A 15 17.49 47.30 -29.70
CA ILE A 15 16.55 46.97 -28.61
C ILE A 15 15.36 46.16 -29.13
N LEU A 16 14.82 46.52 -30.31
CA LEU A 16 13.72 45.78 -30.92
C LEU A 16 14.13 44.37 -31.35
N ALA A 17 15.36 44.18 -31.83
CA ALA A 17 15.90 42.86 -32.16
C ALA A 17 16.09 41.99 -30.91
N ASP A 18 16.60 42.57 -29.81
CA ASP A 18 16.73 41.89 -28.54
C ASP A 18 15.36 41.49 -27.96
N ILE A 19 14.36 42.39 -28.04
CA ILE A 19 12.99 42.10 -27.63
C ILE A 19 12.42 40.93 -28.44
N ALA A 20 12.60 40.92 -29.77
CA ALA A 20 12.14 39.81 -30.61
C ALA A 20 12.80 38.48 -30.21
N THR A 21 14.10 38.48 -29.96
CA THR A 21 14.84 37.29 -29.52
C THR A 21 14.35 36.77 -28.16
N LEU A 22 14.04 37.69 -27.23
CA LEU A 22 13.47 37.33 -25.94
C LEU A 22 12.05 36.79 -26.07
N GLN A 23 11.24 37.32 -26.99
CA GLN A 23 9.90 36.81 -27.27
C GLN A 23 9.94 35.38 -27.81
N ASP A 24 10.82 35.11 -28.79
CA ASP A 24 11.00 33.76 -29.32
C ASP A 24 11.43 32.77 -28.21
N SER A 25 12.33 33.20 -27.32
CA SER A 25 12.76 32.37 -26.18
C SER A 25 11.63 32.12 -25.17
N VAL A 26 10.74 33.09 -24.98
CA VAL A 26 9.56 32.93 -24.11
C VAL A 26 8.57 31.97 -24.74
N ASP A 27 8.34 32.06 -26.04
CA ASP A 27 7.44 31.16 -26.77
C ASP A 27 7.95 29.70 -26.71
N ASP A 28 9.27 29.49 -26.84
CA ASP A 28 9.90 28.18 -26.68
C ASP A 28 9.71 27.62 -25.26
N LEU A 29 9.92 28.45 -24.22
CA LEU A 29 9.71 28.05 -22.83
C LEU A 29 8.24 27.72 -22.53
N ASP A 30 7.30 28.47 -23.09
CA ASP A 30 5.88 28.19 -22.95
C ASP A 30 5.51 26.84 -23.59
N ALA A 31 6.09 26.53 -24.76
CA ALA A 31 5.90 25.22 -25.39
C ALA A 31 6.46 24.07 -24.53
N ASP A 32 7.67 24.24 -23.97
CA ASP A 32 8.29 23.25 -23.08
C ASP A 32 7.46 23.02 -21.79
N VAL A 33 6.90 24.08 -21.20
CA VAL A 33 6.04 23.98 -20.02
C VAL A 33 4.78 23.17 -20.32
N VAL A 34 4.18 23.35 -21.50
CA VAL A 34 3.00 22.57 -21.91
C VAL A 34 3.33 21.08 -22.03
N LEU A 35 4.48 20.74 -22.61
CA LEU A 35 4.94 19.34 -22.70
C LEU A 35 5.19 18.73 -21.32
N LEU A 36 5.86 19.46 -20.42
CA LEU A 36 6.08 19.00 -19.05
C LEU A 36 4.78 18.78 -18.28
N GLN A 37 3.77 19.64 -18.48
CA GLN A 37 2.46 19.46 -17.85
C GLN A 37 1.75 18.19 -18.35
N ALA A 38 1.90 17.85 -19.63
CA ALA A 38 1.37 16.60 -20.17
C ALA A 38 2.09 15.39 -19.54
N ASP A 39 3.42 15.39 -19.51
CA ASP A 39 4.20 14.32 -18.89
C ASP A 39 3.85 14.10 -17.41
N VAL A 40 3.72 15.19 -16.64
CA VAL A 40 3.31 15.13 -15.23
C VAL A 40 1.92 14.52 -15.09
N THR A 41 0.99 14.88 -15.97
CA THR A 41 -0.38 14.33 -15.96
C THR A 41 -0.36 12.82 -16.21
N ASP A 42 0.42 12.37 -17.20
CA ASP A 42 0.55 10.95 -17.53
C ASP A 42 1.21 10.15 -16.40
N ILE A 43 2.28 10.70 -15.80
CA ILE A 43 2.96 10.07 -14.65
C ILE A 43 2.01 9.93 -13.47
N LEU A 44 1.22 10.96 -13.17
CA LEU A 44 0.25 10.91 -12.08
C LEU A 44 -0.86 9.89 -12.36
N ALA A 45 -1.35 9.81 -13.59
CA ALA A 45 -2.34 8.80 -13.98
C ALA A 45 -1.80 7.37 -13.81
N ILE A 46 -0.52 7.13 -14.11
CA ILE A 46 0.15 5.84 -13.89
C ILE A 46 0.33 5.58 -12.39
N ALA A 47 0.80 6.57 -11.63
CA ALA A 47 1.05 6.46 -10.19
C ALA A 47 -0.24 6.16 -9.41
N ASP A 48 -1.33 6.86 -9.72
CA ASP A 48 -2.65 6.64 -9.11
C ASP A 48 -3.26 5.28 -9.49
N GLY A 49 -2.85 4.73 -10.64
CA GLY A 49 -3.27 3.42 -11.13
C GLY A 49 -2.50 2.23 -10.55
N LEU A 50 -1.41 2.46 -9.80
CA LEU A 50 -0.56 1.40 -9.26
C LEU A 50 -0.99 1.01 -7.84
N PRO A 51 -1.73 -0.09 -7.63
CA PRO A 51 -1.91 -0.65 -6.29
C PRO A 51 -0.55 -1.10 -5.76
N THR A 52 -0.06 -0.44 -4.70
CA THR A 52 1.20 -0.84 -4.08
C THR A 52 0.93 -1.98 -3.11
N LEU A 53 1.25 -3.20 -3.55
CA LEU A 53 1.21 -4.40 -2.71
C LEU A 53 2.26 -4.28 -1.60
N THR A 54 1.78 -4.16 -0.37
CA THR A 54 2.63 -4.14 0.83
C THR A 54 2.40 -5.42 1.64
N SER A 55 3.46 -5.88 2.31
CA SER A 55 3.42 -7.06 3.17
C SER A 55 3.87 -6.77 4.60
N MET A 56 3.21 -7.39 5.57
CA MET A 56 3.64 -7.47 6.97
C MET A 56 3.95 -8.93 7.31
N VAL A 57 4.97 -9.20 8.11
CA VAL A 57 5.35 -10.55 8.54
C VAL A 57 5.52 -10.62 10.06
N GLY A 58 5.27 -11.79 10.64
CA GLY A 58 5.48 -12.01 12.06
C GLY A 58 5.45 -13.49 12.44
N SER A 59 5.48 -13.75 13.74
CA SER A 59 5.33 -15.09 14.31
C SER A 59 4.59 -14.99 15.63
N THR A 60 3.60 -15.85 15.83
CA THR A 60 2.75 -15.85 17.02
C THR A 60 2.76 -17.21 17.69
N THR A 61 2.98 -17.23 19.01
CA THR A 61 3.04 -18.47 19.81
C THR A 61 1.76 -18.67 20.60
N THR A 62 1.14 -19.84 20.44
CA THR A 62 -0.10 -20.23 21.15
C THR A 62 0.23 -20.76 22.56
N THR A 63 0.51 -19.88 23.51
CA THR A 63 1.05 -20.28 24.83
C THR A 63 0.02 -20.92 25.76
N ILE A 64 -1.20 -20.41 25.79
CA ILE A 64 -2.33 -20.83 26.62
C ILE A 64 -3.38 -21.50 25.70
N VAL A 65 -3.94 -22.63 26.14
CA VAL A 65 -5.02 -23.33 25.42
C VAL A 65 -6.31 -22.49 25.55
N ASP A 66 -7.15 -22.51 24.53
CA ASP A 66 -8.43 -21.76 24.49
C ASP A 66 -8.25 -20.24 24.67
N THR A 67 -7.10 -19.72 24.24
CA THR A 67 -6.78 -18.29 24.22
C THR A 67 -6.45 -17.87 22.79
N GLU A 68 -7.09 -16.79 22.35
CA GLU A 68 -6.80 -16.19 21.06
C GLU A 68 -5.56 -15.31 21.11
N TYR A 69 -4.71 -15.46 20.10
CA TYR A 69 -3.54 -14.62 19.88
C TYR A 69 -3.65 -13.88 18.57
N ASP A 70 -3.25 -12.62 18.57
CA ASP A 70 -3.23 -11.81 17.36
C ASP A 70 -2.15 -12.29 16.41
N LEU A 71 -2.57 -12.60 15.18
CA LEU A 71 -1.68 -12.73 14.05
C LEU A 71 -1.52 -11.35 13.42
N TYR A 72 -2.61 -10.76 12.96
CA TYR A 72 -2.59 -9.52 12.22
C TYR A 72 -3.70 -8.60 12.70
N VAL A 73 -3.38 -7.33 12.97
CA VAL A 73 -4.35 -6.33 13.43
C VAL A 73 -4.10 -5.02 12.70
N LEU A 74 -5.15 -4.49 12.08
CA LEU A 74 -5.21 -3.11 11.64
C LEU A 74 -6.46 -2.46 12.22
N ALA A 75 -6.27 -1.65 13.26
CA ALA A 75 -7.36 -1.12 14.07
C ALA A 75 -7.99 0.18 13.55
N ALA A 76 -7.26 0.96 12.75
CA ALA A 76 -7.69 2.24 12.19
C ALA A 76 -6.99 2.48 10.83
N PRO A 77 -7.48 1.88 9.74
CA PRO A 77 -6.91 2.08 8.43
C PRO A 77 -7.11 3.53 7.95
N LEU A 78 -6.09 4.10 7.30
CA LEU A 78 -6.22 5.39 6.62
C LEU A 78 -6.95 5.19 5.29
N GLY A 79 -8.27 5.36 5.29
CA GLY A 79 -9.10 5.23 4.07
C GLY A 79 -9.67 3.82 3.84
N VAL A 80 -10.03 3.51 2.59
CA VAL A 80 -10.59 2.21 2.22
C VAL A 80 -9.44 1.22 2.05
N TYR A 81 -9.12 0.52 3.14
CA TYR A 81 -8.08 -0.50 3.14
C TYR A 81 -8.57 -1.79 2.48
N LYS A 82 -7.75 -2.32 1.56
CA LYS A 82 -8.01 -3.56 0.83
C LYS A 82 -6.95 -4.60 1.19
N PRO A 83 -7.07 -5.25 2.35
CA PRO A 83 -6.26 -6.41 2.62
C PRO A 83 -6.72 -7.55 1.72
N ILE A 84 -5.76 -8.35 1.27
CA ILE A 84 -5.98 -9.41 0.30
C ILE A 84 -5.97 -10.77 1.00
N LEU A 85 -4.94 -11.02 1.79
CA LEU A 85 -4.64 -12.36 2.29
C LEU A 85 -3.78 -12.31 3.55
N VAL A 86 -4.11 -13.13 4.54
CA VAL A 86 -3.19 -13.54 5.61
C VAL A 86 -2.82 -14.99 5.37
N THR A 87 -1.52 -15.29 5.32
CA THR A 87 -1.02 -16.68 5.26
C THR A 87 -0.37 -17.06 6.57
N VAL A 88 -0.62 -18.29 7.02
CA VAL A 88 -0.06 -18.84 8.25
C VAL A 88 0.66 -20.14 7.91
N ASN A 89 1.88 -20.29 8.44
CA ASN A 89 2.73 -21.44 8.20
C ASN A 89 2.61 -22.45 9.36
N PHE A 90 2.04 -23.61 9.05
CA PHE A 90 1.80 -24.73 9.95
C PHE A 90 2.92 -25.79 9.95
N LEU A 91 4.11 -25.47 9.43
CA LEU A 91 5.26 -26.39 9.45
C LEU A 91 5.62 -26.88 10.87
N ASN A 92 5.36 -26.07 11.89
CA ASN A 92 5.61 -26.42 13.29
C ASN A 92 4.49 -27.24 13.95
N GLN A 93 3.34 -27.43 13.28
CA GLN A 93 2.23 -28.21 13.81
C GLN A 93 2.56 -29.71 13.73
N THR A 94 2.28 -30.45 14.80
CA THR A 94 2.45 -31.90 14.84
C THR A 94 1.08 -32.59 14.94
N ALA A 95 1.05 -33.92 14.99
CA ALA A 95 -0.20 -34.68 14.95
C ALA A 95 -1.13 -34.42 16.17
N GLY A 96 -0.60 -33.88 17.27
CA GLY A 96 -1.34 -33.68 18.51
C GLY A 96 -1.99 -32.31 18.69
N GLU A 97 -1.70 -31.34 17.82
CA GLU A 97 -2.23 -29.98 17.95
C GLU A 97 -3.52 -29.79 17.15
N THR A 98 -4.44 -29.03 17.73
CA THR A 98 -5.62 -28.49 17.05
C THR A 98 -5.64 -26.99 17.22
N VAL A 99 -5.83 -26.27 16.11
CA VAL A 99 -5.97 -24.81 16.13
C VAL A 99 -7.17 -24.35 15.33
N ILE A 100 -7.64 -23.14 15.61
CA ILE A 100 -8.71 -22.45 14.89
C ILE A 100 -8.20 -21.06 14.55
N LEU A 101 -8.40 -20.63 13.30
CA LEU A 101 -8.17 -19.27 12.86
C LEU A 101 -9.49 -18.51 12.79
N ARG A 102 -9.51 -17.26 13.25
CA ARG A 102 -10.68 -16.39 13.19
C ARG A 102 -10.37 -15.05 12.55
N GLN A 103 -11.34 -14.53 11.82
CA GLN A 103 -11.33 -13.19 11.26
C GLN A 103 -12.37 -12.33 11.96
N TYR A 104 -11.94 -11.18 12.42
CA TYR A 104 -12.77 -10.15 13.03
C TYR A 104 -12.78 -8.88 12.20
N ARG A 105 -13.90 -8.16 12.24
CA ARG A 105 -14.07 -6.85 11.61
C ARG A 105 -14.76 -5.87 12.55
N ARG A 106 -14.58 -4.59 12.27
CA ARG A 106 -15.40 -3.51 12.83
C ARG A 106 -16.37 -3.02 11.77
N ASP A 107 -17.56 -2.65 12.21
CA ASP A 107 -18.59 -2.01 11.35
C ASP A 107 -18.62 -0.49 11.52
N THR A 108 -17.95 0.03 12.55
CA THR A 108 -17.83 1.46 12.85
C THR A 108 -16.42 1.79 13.32
N ASP A 109 -16.00 3.04 13.12
CA ASP A 109 -14.70 3.51 13.59
C ASP A 109 -14.58 3.37 15.12
N GLY A 110 -13.47 2.80 15.58
CA GLY A 110 -13.26 2.47 17.01
C GLY A 110 -14.24 1.44 17.60
N GLY A 111 -15.07 0.78 16.79
CA GLY A 111 -16.12 -0.15 17.25
C GLY A 111 -15.61 -1.45 17.87
N VAL A 112 -16.55 -2.29 18.30
CA VAL A 112 -16.26 -3.64 18.81
C VAL A 112 -15.85 -4.55 17.66
N TRP A 113 -14.95 -5.51 17.95
CA TRP A 113 -14.58 -6.56 17.01
C TRP A 113 -15.70 -7.61 16.93
N SER A 114 -16.30 -7.74 15.75
CA SER A 114 -17.32 -8.75 15.45
C SER A 114 -16.67 -9.90 14.67
N LEU A 115 -16.95 -11.15 15.06
CA LEU A 115 -16.52 -12.33 14.32
C LEU A 115 -17.15 -12.30 12.92
N PHE A 116 -16.32 -12.33 11.90
CA PHE A 116 -16.73 -12.31 10.51
C PHE A 116 -16.65 -13.70 9.88
N ASP A 117 -15.55 -14.41 10.13
CA ASP A 117 -15.33 -15.76 9.60
C ASP A 117 -14.46 -16.59 10.56
N GLU A 118 -14.62 -17.90 10.50
CA GLU A 118 -13.88 -18.89 11.29
C GLU A 118 -13.55 -20.10 10.41
N THR A 119 -12.30 -20.53 10.46
CA THR A 119 -11.88 -21.78 9.81
C THR A 119 -12.36 -23.00 10.57
N LEU A 120 -12.63 -24.10 9.87
CA LEU A 120 -12.76 -25.41 10.51
C LEU A 120 -11.49 -25.74 11.31
N PRO A 121 -11.60 -26.51 12.42
CA PRO A 121 -10.45 -26.90 13.21
C PRO A 121 -9.35 -27.54 12.37
N ILE A 122 -8.16 -26.95 12.43
CA ILE A 122 -6.95 -27.40 11.74
C ILE A 122 -6.25 -28.39 12.66
N ILE A 123 -6.44 -29.68 12.38
CA ILE A 123 -6.00 -30.78 13.24
C ILE A 123 -4.77 -31.44 12.63
N GLY A 124 -3.73 -31.63 13.46
CA GLY A 124 -2.57 -32.43 13.10
C GLY A 124 -1.63 -31.76 12.09
N VAL A 125 -0.79 -32.59 11.47
CA VAL A 125 0.17 -32.13 10.45
C VAL A 125 -0.56 -31.70 9.18
N GLN A 126 -0.25 -30.49 8.69
CA GLN A 126 -0.91 -29.93 7.51
C GLN A 126 -0.17 -30.21 6.20
N SER A 127 -0.94 -30.43 5.12
CA SER A 127 -0.44 -30.51 3.75
C SER A 127 -1.51 -29.96 2.79
N PRO A 128 -1.31 -28.78 2.17
CA PRO A 128 -0.13 -27.92 2.26
C PRO A 128 0.04 -27.29 3.66
N VAL A 129 1.29 -26.98 4.04
CA VAL A 129 1.62 -26.37 5.34
C VAL A 129 1.20 -24.90 5.43
N LEU A 130 1.00 -24.23 4.29
CA LEU A 130 0.61 -22.83 4.24
C LEU A 130 -0.92 -22.75 4.07
N ILE A 131 -1.60 -22.12 5.02
CA ILE A 131 -3.04 -21.89 4.96
C ILE A 131 -3.27 -20.39 4.79
N GLY A 132 -4.06 -20.03 3.78
CA GLY A 132 -4.42 -18.65 3.47
C GLY A 132 -5.84 -18.31 3.91
N ILE A 133 -6.02 -17.14 4.49
CA ILE A 133 -7.30 -16.56 4.87
C ILE A 133 -7.52 -15.30 4.04
N SER A 134 -8.51 -15.33 3.14
CA SER A 134 -8.85 -14.17 2.34
C SER A 134 -9.43 -13.08 3.22
N LEU A 135 -8.88 -11.87 3.10
CA LEU A 135 -9.42 -10.72 3.78
C LEU A 135 -10.31 -9.95 2.80
N GLY A 136 -11.51 -9.56 3.24
CA GLY A 136 -12.37 -8.68 2.45
C GLY A 136 -12.05 -7.21 2.77
N PRO A 137 -12.34 -6.28 1.86
CA PRO A 137 -12.14 -4.85 2.11
C PRO A 137 -12.87 -4.39 3.38
N ASN A 138 -12.21 -3.58 4.20
CA ASN A 138 -12.85 -2.92 5.34
C ASN A 138 -12.19 -1.57 5.65
N ARG A 139 -13.02 -0.55 5.85
CA ARG A 139 -12.61 0.79 6.27
C ARG A 139 -12.37 0.90 7.78
N TYR A 140 -13.03 0.09 8.61
CA TYR A 140 -13.06 0.32 10.06
C TYR A 140 -12.10 -0.57 10.86
N GLY A 141 -11.48 -1.55 10.21
CA GLY A 141 -10.43 -2.37 10.80
C GLY A 141 -10.65 -3.87 10.66
N ILE A 142 -9.56 -4.62 10.60
CA ILE A 142 -9.53 -6.08 10.46
C ILE A 142 -8.56 -6.66 11.48
N ARG A 143 -8.94 -7.81 12.04
CA ARG A 143 -8.13 -8.56 12.98
C ARG A 143 -8.21 -10.04 12.62
N THR A 144 -7.07 -10.71 12.59
CA THR A 144 -6.96 -12.16 12.37
C THR A 144 -6.28 -12.77 13.58
N THR A 145 -6.88 -13.79 14.17
CA THR A 145 -6.37 -14.46 15.38
C THR A 145 -6.18 -15.95 15.15
N ILE A 146 -5.35 -16.55 16.01
CA ILE A 146 -5.16 -17.99 16.13
C ILE A 146 -5.46 -18.43 17.56
N GLU A 147 -6.23 -19.50 17.71
CA GLU A 147 -6.46 -20.18 18.98
C GLU A 147 -5.96 -21.61 18.88
N ARG A 148 -5.28 -22.09 19.93
CA ARG A 148 -4.99 -23.51 20.08
C ARG A 148 -6.02 -24.13 21.02
N THR A 149 -6.80 -25.06 20.51
CA THR A 149 -7.82 -25.82 21.26
C THR A 149 -7.31 -27.18 21.76
N GLY A 150 -6.11 -27.60 21.32
CA GLY A 150 -5.47 -28.83 21.81
C GLY A 150 -3.98 -28.92 21.47
N GLY A 151 -3.24 -29.71 22.25
CA GLY A 151 -1.82 -30.03 22.02
C GLY A 151 -0.81 -29.05 22.63
N ALA A 152 0.44 -29.11 22.15
CA ALA A 152 1.56 -28.34 22.68
C ALA A 152 1.64 -26.91 22.10
N ALA A 153 2.42 -26.03 22.75
CA ALA A 153 2.54 -24.63 22.32
C ALA A 153 3.44 -24.56 21.10
N ARG A 154 2.99 -23.87 20.05
CA ARG A 154 3.74 -23.73 18.81
C ARG A 154 3.77 -22.28 18.37
N ALA A 155 4.89 -21.90 17.79
CA ALA A 155 5.08 -20.64 17.09
C ALA A 155 4.68 -20.82 15.63
N TYR A 156 3.80 -19.95 15.14
CA TYR A 156 3.29 -19.96 13.77
C TYR A 156 3.74 -18.68 13.05
N PRO A 157 4.68 -18.79 12.09
CA PRO A 157 5.01 -17.68 11.21
C PRO A 157 3.81 -17.30 10.35
N TRP A 158 3.61 -16.01 10.12
CA TRP A 158 2.52 -15.49 9.31
C TRP A 158 2.97 -14.32 8.44
N SER A 159 2.25 -14.08 7.35
CA SER A 159 2.38 -12.88 6.52
C SER A 159 1.01 -12.35 6.10
N ALA A 160 0.87 -11.03 6.01
CA ALA A 160 -0.34 -10.36 5.57
C ALA A 160 -0.01 -9.49 4.35
N PHE A 161 -0.85 -9.55 3.32
CA PHE A 161 -0.71 -8.78 2.08
C PHE A 161 -1.88 -7.83 1.92
N TYR A 162 -1.59 -6.60 1.50
CA TYR A 162 -2.60 -5.55 1.33
C TYR A 162 -2.21 -4.55 0.26
N GLU A 163 -3.23 -3.91 -0.32
CA GLU A 163 -3.05 -2.75 -1.19
C GLU A 163 -3.09 -1.48 -0.35
N ILE A 164 -2.15 -0.57 -0.61
CA ILE A 164 -2.20 0.83 -0.17
C ILE A 164 -2.67 1.67 -1.35
#